data_AF-X1BHT7-F1
#
_entry.id   AF-X1BHT7-F1
#
_cell.length_a   1.000
_cell.length_b   1.000
_cell.length_c   1.000
_cell.angle_alpha   90.00
_cell.angle_beta   90.00
_cell.angle_gamma   90.00
#
_symmetry.space_group_name_H-M   'P 1'
#
loop_
_entity.id
_entity.type
_entity.pdbx_description
1 polymer ?
#
loop_
_entity_poly.entity_id
_entity_poly.type
_entity_poly.pdbx_seq_one_letter_code
_entity_poly.pdbx_strand_id
1 'polypeptide(L)'
;MTVMMVTGNAPIFSTDTLLLPSSEGITTEVRQNPNAIGYDGLGYVTDEVKMIAIARVDSSDYVLPSAETVNSKAYPIARDLYMYSAGQPTAEIEQYLQWIMGPDAQMIVEELGFVPIVD
;
A
#
# COMPACT_ATOMS: atom_id res chain seq x y z
N MET A 1 19.80 -0.53 5.14
CA MET A 1 19.06 -1.24 4.08
C MET A 1 18.66 -2.60 4.63
N THR A 2 17.44 -2.74 5.14
CA THR A 2 16.95 -4.01 5.69
C THR A 2 15.83 -4.49 4.79
N VAL A 3 16.12 -5.50 3.97
CA VAL A 3 15.15 -6.21 3.15
C VAL A 3 14.59 -7.36 3.97
N MET A 4 13.26 -7.47 3.98
CA MET A 4 12.48 -8.51 4.65
C MET A 4 12.51 -9.81 3.83
N MET A 5 12.85 -10.94 4.46
CA MET A 5 12.71 -12.29 3.91
C MET A 5 12.16 -13.19 5.03
N VAL A 6 11.11 -13.98 4.72
CA VAL A 6 10.46 -14.88 5.68
C VAL A 6 10.61 -16.34 5.25
N THR A 7 11.37 -17.11 6.04
CA THR A 7 11.13 -18.54 6.27
C THR A 7 11.55 -18.87 7.72
N GLY A 8 10.59 -19.14 8.61
CA GLY A 8 10.83 -19.68 9.97
C GLY A 8 10.65 -18.71 11.15
N ASN A 9 10.60 -19.28 12.37
CA ASN A 9 10.23 -18.65 13.67
C ASN A 9 11.27 -17.64 14.22
N ALA A 10 12.04 -16.98 13.34
CA ALA A 10 13.07 -16.01 13.68
C ALA A 10 12.49 -14.57 13.70
N PRO A 11 13.12 -13.62 14.42
CA PRO A 11 12.71 -12.22 14.37
C PRO A 11 12.66 -11.71 12.92
N ILE A 12 11.52 -11.17 12.53
CA ILE A 12 11.18 -10.76 11.14
C ILE A 12 11.92 -9.46 10.73
N PHE A 13 12.56 -8.78 11.70
CA PHE A 13 13.30 -7.54 11.52
C PHE A 13 14.73 -7.67 12.03
N SER A 14 15.66 -6.94 11.38
CA SER A 14 17.01 -6.71 11.94
C SER A 14 16.88 -6.01 13.29
N THR A 15 17.79 -6.29 14.23
CA THR A 15 17.88 -5.58 15.51
C THR A 15 18.08 -4.07 15.35
N ASP A 16 18.60 -3.63 14.21
CA ASP A 16 18.84 -2.23 13.88
C ASP A 16 17.64 -1.56 13.20
N THR A 17 16.51 -2.27 13.08
CA THR A 17 15.30 -1.72 12.47
C THR A 17 14.63 -0.75 13.44
N LEU A 18 14.45 0.49 13.01
CA LEU A 18 13.61 1.44 13.72
C LEU A 18 12.13 1.13 13.42
N LEU A 19 11.36 0.78 14.44
CA LEU A 19 9.93 0.51 14.33
C LEU A 19 9.14 1.79 14.58
N LEU A 20 8.44 2.27 13.55
CA LEU A 20 7.60 3.46 13.62
C LEU A 20 6.12 3.06 13.48
N PRO A 21 5.23 3.61 14.32
CA PRO A 21 3.84 3.15 14.40
C PRO A 21 2.91 3.74 13.33
N SER A 22 3.39 4.68 12.50
CA SER A 22 2.58 5.40 11.52
C SER A 22 3.35 5.78 10.25
N SER A 23 2.62 5.93 9.15
CA SER A 23 3.08 6.48 7.87
C SER A 23 3.74 7.85 8.02
N GLU A 24 3.15 8.75 8.81
CA GLU A 24 3.72 10.07 9.12
C GLU A 24 5.08 9.97 9.82
N GLY A 25 5.22 9.02 10.75
CA GLY A 25 6.48 8.76 11.42
C GLY A 25 7.56 8.28 10.45
N ILE A 26 7.21 7.33 9.57
CA ILE A 26 8.11 6.81 8.53
C ILE A 26 8.55 7.94 7.58
N THR A 27 7.60 8.73 7.09
CA THR A 27 7.87 9.87 6.20
C THR A 27 8.78 10.90 6.88
N THR A 28 8.52 11.22 8.14
CA THR A 28 9.35 12.15 8.93
C THR A 28 10.78 11.65 9.08
N GLU A 29 10.98 10.36 9.41
CA GLU A 29 12.31 9.78 9.55
C GLU A 29 13.06 9.77 8.20
N VAL A 30 12.40 9.33 7.12
CA VAL A 30 13.02 9.32 5.77
C VAL A 30 13.42 10.73 5.33
N ARG A 31 12.61 11.74 5.64
CA ARG A 31 12.90 13.16 5.35
C ARG A 31 14.10 13.70 6.15
N GLN A 32 14.26 13.28 7.40
CA GLN A 32 15.31 13.79 8.30
C GLN A 32 16.62 13.00 8.23
N ASN A 33 16.56 11.75 7.76
CA ASN A 33 17.69 10.84 7.73
C ASN A 33 17.99 10.37 6.30
N PRO A 34 19.04 10.91 5.64
CA PRO A 34 19.35 10.57 4.25
C PRO A 34 19.77 9.12 4.03
N ASN A 35 20.02 8.35 5.11
CA ASN A 35 20.38 6.93 5.04
C ASN A 35 19.18 6.00 5.32
N ALA A 36 17.99 6.56 5.60
CA ALA A 36 16.80 5.78 5.89
C ALA A 36 16.10 5.31 4.61
N ILE A 37 15.46 4.13 4.71
CA ILE A 37 14.50 3.62 3.75
C ILE A 37 13.31 3.09 4.54
N GLY A 38 12.10 3.45 4.12
CA GLY A 38 10.85 3.01 4.70
C GLY A 38 9.91 2.45 3.63
N TYR A 39 8.82 1.84 4.07
CA TYR A 39 7.71 1.44 3.22
C TYR A 39 6.45 2.16 3.70
N ASP A 40 5.60 2.58 2.77
CA ASP A 40 4.34 3.25 3.07
C ASP A 40 3.26 2.88 2.05
N GLY A 41 2.01 3.16 2.37
CA GLY A 41 0.89 3.06 1.43
C GLY A 41 0.94 4.18 0.41
N LEU A 42 0.57 3.89 -0.85
CA LEU A 42 0.61 4.84 -1.96
C LEU A 42 -0.13 6.16 -1.64
N GLY A 43 -1.26 6.09 -0.93
CA GLY A 43 -2.05 7.27 -0.54
C GLY A 43 -1.41 8.20 0.50
N TYR A 44 -0.29 7.80 1.12
CA TYR A 44 0.47 8.63 2.07
C TYR A 44 1.71 9.27 1.45
N VAL A 45 2.03 8.97 0.19
CA VAL A 45 3.22 9.50 -0.47
C VAL A 45 3.04 10.98 -0.80
N THR A 46 4.01 11.79 -0.41
CA THR A 46 4.13 13.21 -0.75
C THR A 46 5.40 13.48 -1.55
N ASP A 47 5.61 14.73 -1.95
CA ASP A 47 6.84 15.19 -2.60
C ASP A 47 8.05 15.29 -1.65
N GLU A 48 7.85 15.06 -0.34
CA GLU A 48 8.91 15.07 0.68
C GLU A 48 9.79 13.81 0.64
N VAL A 49 9.36 12.77 -0.08
CA VAL A 49 10.06 11.48 -0.16
C VAL A 49 10.28 11.05 -1.60
N LYS A 50 11.32 10.25 -1.84
CA LYS A 50 11.63 9.68 -3.15
C LYS A 50 11.10 8.25 -3.24
N MET A 51 10.14 8.01 -4.13
CA MET A 51 9.70 6.65 -4.47
C MET A 51 10.78 5.89 -5.26
N ILE A 52 10.87 4.59 -5.00
CA ILE A 52 11.78 3.66 -5.69
C ILE A 52 10.96 2.69 -6.52
N ALA A 53 11.34 2.51 -7.78
CA ALA A 53 10.74 1.53 -8.67
C ALA A 53 11.15 0.11 -8.26
N ILE A 54 10.20 -0.84 -8.31
CA ILE A 54 10.42 -2.22 -7.88
C ILE A 54 10.23 -3.16 -9.07
N ALA A 55 11.16 -4.10 -9.20
CA ALA A 55 11.07 -5.22 -10.14
C ALA A 55 10.65 -6.49 -9.37
N ARG A 56 9.87 -7.37 -10.01
CA ARG A 56 9.45 -8.65 -9.39
C ARG A 56 10.62 -9.62 -9.24
N VAL A 57 11.52 -9.60 -10.23
CA VAL A 57 12.77 -10.36 -10.31
C VAL A 57 13.83 -9.49 -11.00
N ASP A 58 15.11 -9.82 -10.83
CA ASP A 58 16.25 -9.04 -11.36
C ASP A 58 16.22 -8.83 -12.89
N SER A 59 15.52 -9.69 -13.64
CA SER A 59 15.38 -9.61 -15.10
C SER A 59 14.11 -8.91 -15.58
N SER A 60 13.26 -8.42 -14.67
CA SER A 60 12.01 -7.72 -15.01
C SER A 60 12.17 -6.20 -14.95
N ASP A 61 11.30 -5.49 -15.65
CA ASP A 61 11.29 -4.02 -15.62
C ASP A 61 11.03 -3.50 -14.21
N TYR A 62 11.68 -2.39 -13.87
CA TYR A 62 11.42 -1.66 -12.64
C TYR A 62 10.20 -0.77 -12.83
N VAL A 63 9.18 -0.96 -12.02
CA VAL A 63 7.90 -0.26 -12.14
C VAL A 63 7.70 0.67 -10.94
N LEU A 64 7.31 1.91 -11.17
CA LEU A 64 6.88 2.83 -10.11
C LEU A 64 5.42 2.54 -9.71
N PRO A 65 5.06 2.73 -8.43
CA PRO A 65 3.67 2.59 -8.01
C PRO A 65 2.82 3.76 -8.53
N SER A 66 1.66 3.44 -9.10
CA SER A 66 0.59 4.36 -9.48
C SER A 66 -0.73 3.60 -9.51
N ALA A 67 -1.86 4.30 -9.56
CA ALA A 67 -3.17 3.65 -9.74
C ALA A 67 -3.19 2.76 -10.99
N GLU A 68 -2.61 3.23 -12.10
CA GLU A 68 -2.49 2.48 -13.36
C GLU A 68 -1.63 1.21 -13.21
N THR A 69 -0.45 1.31 -12.59
CA THR A 69 0.46 0.16 -12.47
C THR A 69 -0.03 -0.85 -11.44
N VAL A 70 -0.81 -0.40 -10.44
CA VAL A 70 -1.51 -1.29 -9.51
C VAL A 70 -2.66 -2.03 -10.22
N ASN A 71 -3.56 -1.31 -10.91
CA ASN A 71 -4.72 -1.92 -11.56
C ASN A 71 -4.34 -2.86 -12.73
N SER A 72 -3.27 -2.54 -13.46
CA SER A 72 -2.71 -3.44 -14.49
C SER A 72 -1.90 -4.61 -13.93
N LYS A 73 -1.69 -4.67 -12.61
CA LYS A 73 -0.86 -5.66 -11.89
C LYS A 73 0.63 -5.62 -12.29
N ALA A 74 1.07 -4.54 -12.93
CA ALA A 74 2.47 -4.31 -13.30
C ALA A 74 3.35 -4.02 -12.07
N TYR A 75 2.83 -3.24 -11.11
CA TYR A 75 3.55 -2.99 -9.86
C TYR A 75 3.48 -4.23 -8.95
N PRO A 76 4.62 -4.78 -8.49
CA PRO A 76 4.65 -6.09 -7.86
C PRO A 76 4.18 -6.11 -6.40
N ILE A 77 4.11 -4.96 -5.73
CA ILE A 77 3.75 -4.84 -4.32
C ILE A 77 2.41 -4.10 -4.20
N ALA A 78 1.31 -4.83 -4.40
CA ALA A 78 -0.05 -4.34 -4.22
C ALA A 78 -0.92 -5.40 -3.55
N ARG A 79 -1.98 -4.97 -2.88
CA ARG A 79 -2.97 -5.84 -2.24
C ARG A 79 -4.34 -5.20 -2.32
N ASP A 80 -5.37 -6.01 -2.41
CA ASP A 80 -6.74 -5.53 -2.30
C ASP A 80 -7.05 -5.11 -0.85
N LEU A 81 -8.03 -4.23 -0.71
CA LEU A 81 -8.68 -3.94 0.56
C LEU A 81 -9.97 -4.75 0.64
N TYR A 82 -10.02 -5.69 1.59
CA TYR A 82 -11.17 -6.54 1.78
C TYR A 82 -12.09 -5.97 2.88
N MET A 83 -13.39 -5.97 2.59
CA MET A 83 -14.45 -5.76 3.57
C MET A 83 -15.01 -7.11 3.98
N TYR A 84 -15.22 -7.33 5.28
CA TYR A 84 -15.75 -8.59 5.81
C TYR A 84 -17.05 -8.35 6.58
N SER A 85 -18.06 -9.17 6.33
CA SER A 85 -19.29 -9.26 7.11
C SER A 85 -19.39 -10.62 7.81
N ALA A 86 -20.10 -10.67 8.93
CA ALA A 86 -20.45 -11.93 9.58
C ALA A 86 -21.56 -12.61 8.76
N GLY A 87 -21.19 -13.58 7.91
CA GLY A 87 -22.13 -14.25 7.03
C GLY A 87 -22.62 -13.36 5.88
N GLN A 88 -23.77 -13.73 5.30
CA GLN A 88 -24.38 -12.97 4.20
C GLN A 88 -24.85 -11.61 4.71
N PRO A 89 -24.37 -10.48 4.14
CA PRO A 89 -24.85 -9.16 4.51
C PRO A 89 -26.32 -9.00 4.14
N THR A 90 -27.08 -8.32 4.98
CA THR A 90 -28.51 -8.01 4.76
C THR A 90 -28.79 -6.55 5.08
N ALA A 91 -29.89 -6.05 4.53
CA ALA A 91 -30.41 -4.70 4.78
C ALA A 91 -29.35 -3.61 4.56
N GLU A 92 -29.08 -2.77 5.57
CA GLU A 92 -28.19 -1.61 5.45
C GLU A 92 -26.74 -2.02 5.16
N ILE A 93 -26.31 -3.19 5.63
CA ILE A 93 -24.94 -3.69 5.37
C ILE A 93 -24.79 -4.02 3.89
N GLU A 94 -25.78 -4.71 3.30
CA GLU A 94 -25.76 -5.03 1.87
C GLU A 94 -25.79 -3.75 1.03
N GLN A 95 -26.65 -2.79 1.40
CA GLN A 95 -26.73 -1.50 0.70
C GLN A 95 -25.40 -0.74 0.75
N TYR A 96 -24.74 -0.70 1.91
CA TYR A 96 -23.43 -0.06 2.05
C TYR A 96 -22.35 -0.76 1.22
N LEU A 97 -22.30 -2.10 1.26
CA LEU A 97 -21.33 -2.87 0.48
C LEU A 97 -21.53 -2.74 -1.02
N GLN A 98 -22.77 -2.55 -1.49
CA GLN A 98 -23.03 -2.21 -2.89
C GLN A 98 -22.62 -0.77 -3.22
N TRP A 99 -22.90 0.19 -2.32
CA TRP A 99 -22.53 1.59 -2.52
C TRP A 99 -21.02 1.80 -2.61
N ILE A 100 -20.23 1.13 -1.76
CA ILE A 100 -18.76 1.28 -1.80
C ILE A 100 -18.15 0.81 -3.12
N MET A 101 -18.83 -0.07 -3.85
CA MET A 101 -18.42 -0.53 -5.18
C MET A 101 -18.87 0.42 -6.30
N GLY A 102 -19.75 1.38 -5.99
CA GLY A 102 -20.30 2.33 -6.94
C GLY A 102 -19.38 3.53 -7.24
N PRO A 103 -19.67 4.28 -8.31
CA PRO A 103 -18.80 5.34 -8.82
C PRO A 103 -18.56 6.45 -7.79
N ASP A 104 -19.59 6.88 -7.05
CA ASP A 104 -19.48 7.94 -6.05
C ASP A 104 -18.48 7.57 -4.94
N ALA A 105 -18.50 6.31 -4.50
CA ALA A 105 -17.57 5.84 -3.47
C ALA A 105 -16.16 5.67 -4.04
N GLN A 106 -16.01 5.19 -5.27
CA GLN A 106 -14.71 5.03 -5.91
C GLN A 106 -14.03 6.39 -6.22
N MET A 107 -14.81 7.44 -6.50
CA MET A 107 -14.27 8.81 -6.55
C MET A 107 -13.66 9.22 -5.20
N ILE A 108 -14.33 8.93 -4.09
CA ILE A 108 -13.80 9.23 -2.74
C ILE A 108 -12.50 8.45 -2.48
N VAL A 109 -12.42 7.18 -2.93
CA VAL A 109 -11.20 6.36 -2.83
C VAL A 109 -10.03 7.05 -3.54
N GLU A 110 -10.24 7.53 -4.76
CA GLU A 110 -9.22 8.25 -5.52
C GLU A 110 -8.82 9.59 -4.87
N GLU A 111 -9.80 10.38 -4.39
CA GLU A 111 -9.55 11.66 -3.70
C GLU A 111 -8.72 11.49 -2.42
N LEU A 112 -8.87 10.35 -1.74
CA LEU A 112 -8.08 9.98 -0.56
C LEU A 112 -6.71 9.37 -0.91
N GLY A 113 -6.34 9.30 -2.19
CA GLY A 113 -5.06 8.79 -2.68
C GLY A 113 -4.97 7.27 -2.76
N PHE A 114 -6.08 6.56 -2.59
CA PHE A 114 -6.14 5.10 -2.79
C PHE A 114 -6.41 4.75 -4.25
N VAL A 115 -6.16 3.49 -4.61
CA VAL A 115 -6.38 3.01 -5.97
C VAL A 115 -7.84 2.55 -6.11
N PRO A 116 -8.65 3.22 -6.96
CA PRO A 116 -10.02 2.78 -7.21
C PRO A 116 -10.05 1.46 -7.98
N ILE A 117 -11.08 0.67 -7.74
CA ILE A 117 -11.32 -0.55 -8.53
C ILE A 117 -11.68 -0.18 -9.97
N VAL A 118 -11.26 -1.03 -10.90
CA VAL A 118 -11.65 -0.97 -12.31
C VAL A 118 -12.59 -2.14 -12.62
N ASP A 119 -13.62 -1.88 -13.42
CA ASP A 119 -14.55 -2.90 -13.92
C ASP A 119 -13.88 -3.96 -14.80
#